data_AF-A0A928A1H0-F1
#
_entry.id   AF-A0A928A1H0-F1
#
_cell.length_a   1.000
_cell.length_b   1.000
_cell.length_c   1.000
_cell.angle_alpha   90.00
_cell.angle_beta   90.00
_cell.angle_gamma   90.00
#
_symmetry.space_group_name_H-M   'P 1'
#
loop_
_entity.id
_entity.type
_entity.pdbx_description
1 polymer ?
#
loop_
_entity_poly.entity_id
_entity_poly.type
_entity_poly.pdbx_seq_one_letter_code
_entity_poly.pdbx_strand_id
1 'polypeptide(L)' 'MTRSQVKKQLYEYIGESVVIRYNLGRNKYEQYKVKIKELYNNIFLVQTDTDNQIKSFSYNDIITKTIRIKF' A
#
# COMPACT_ATOMS: atom_id res chain seq x y z
N MET A 1 8.14 -4.66 -13.04
CA MET A 1 6.98 -4.92 -12.15
C MET A 1 5.75 -4.32 -12.82
N THR A 2 4.76 -5.13 -13.19
CA THR A 2 3.52 -4.66 -13.84
C THR A 2 2.40 -4.53 -12.82
N ARG A 3 1.33 -3.78 -13.14
CA ARG A 3 0.16 -3.59 -12.25
C ARG A 3 -0.46 -4.93 -11.82
N SER A 4 -0.53 -5.90 -12.73
CA SER A 4 -1.03 -7.26 -12.46
C SER A 4 -0.14 -8.01 -11.47
N GLN A 5 1.19 -7.89 -11.59
CA GLN A 5 2.13 -8.51 -10.64
C GLN A 5 1.99 -7.91 -9.23
N VAL A 6 1.89 -6.58 -9.13
CA VAL A 6 1.67 -5.91 -7.83
C VAL A 6 0.34 -6.34 -7.21
N LYS A 7 -0.74 -6.37 -8.00
CA LYS A 7 -2.05 -6.82 -7.53
C LYS A 7 -2.01 -8.26 -7.02
N LYS A 8 -1.32 -9.16 -7.73
CA LYS A 8 -1.14 -10.55 -7.30
C LYS A 8 -0.37 -10.65 -5.99
N GLN A 9 0.72 -9.90 -5.85
CA GLN A 9 1.48 -9.85 -4.59
C GLN A 9 0.62 -9.35 -3.43
N LEU A 10 -0.11 -8.24 -3.61
CA LEU A 10 -0.98 -7.72 -2.55
C LEU A 10 -2.13 -8.65 -2.19
N TYR A 11 -2.58 -9.48 -3.12
CA TYR A 11 -3.66 -10.45 -2.88
C TYR A 11 -3.27 -11.48 -1.81
N GLU A 12 -2.01 -11.89 -1.79
CA GLU A 12 -1.47 -12.85 -0.82
C GLU A 12 -1.46 -12.32 0.62
N TYR A 13 -1.52 -10.99 0.80
CA TYR A 13 -1.48 -10.31 2.10
C TYR A 13 -2.78 -9.58 2.46
N ILE A 14 -3.89 -9.87 1.76
CA ILE A 14 -5.21 -9.34 2.13
C ILE A 14 -5.53 -9.80 3.55
N GLY A 15 -5.89 -8.85 4.41
CA GLY A 15 -6.22 -9.13 5.79
C GLY A 15 -5.02 -9.16 6.75
N GLU A 16 -3.78 -9.09 6.24
CA GLU A 16 -2.57 -9.04 7.05
C GLU A 16 -2.15 -7.61 7.37
N SER A 17 -1.45 -7.44 8.50
CA SER A 17 -0.86 -6.15 8.89
C SER A 17 0.50 -5.99 8.22
N VAL A 18 0.64 -4.93 7.42
CA VAL A 18 1.84 -4.56 6.68
C VAL A 18 2.27 -3.14 7.03
N VAL A 19 3.52 -2.79 6.70
CA VAL A 19 4.03 -1.43 6.87
C VAL A 19 4.18 -0.76 5.52
N ILE A 20 3.45 0.33 5.30
CA ILE A 20 3.62 1.23 4.16
C ILE A 20 4.64 2.30 4.52
N ARG A 21 5.63 2.49 3.66
CA ARG A 21 6.51 3.67 3.66
C ARG A 21 6.14 4.55 2.47
N TYR A 22 5.59 5.72 2.76
CA TYR A 22 5.17 6.71 1.78
C TYR A 22 6.26 7.78 1.61
N ASN A 23 6.66 8.03 0.37
CA ASN A 23 7.69 9.01 0.03
C ASN A 23 7.05 10.38 -0.22
N LEU A 24 7.36 11.35 0.65
CA LEU A 24 6.89 12.74 0.56
C LEU A 24 7.85 13.66 -0.20
N GLY A 25 8.94 13.12 -0.75
CA GLY A 25 9.95 13.86 -1.50
C GLY A 25 11.37 13.68 -0.96
N ARG A 26 12.20 14.73 -1.05
CA ARG A 26 13.62 14.66 -0.70
C ARG A 26 13.83 14.26 0.75
N ASN A 27 14.22 13.01 0.98
CA ASN A 27 14.51 12.41 2.29
C ASN A 27 13.38 12.49 3.32
N LYS A 28 12.13 12.73 2.89
CA LYS A 28 10.95 12.77 3.77
C LYS A 28 10.07 11.57 3.51
N TYR A 29 9.74 10.85 4.58
CA TYR A 29 8.92 9.64 4.50
C TYR A 29 7.95 9.57 5.67
N GLU A 30 6.76 9.06 5.41
CA GLU A 30 5.82 8.63 6.43
C GLU A 30 5.78 7.10 6.48
N GLN A 31 5.50 6.56 7.68
CA GLN A 31 5.30 5.14 7.86
C GLN A 31 3.93 4.90 8.49
N TYR A 32 3.20 3.95 7.89
CA TYR A 32 1.87 3.58 8.30
C TYR A 32 1.83 2.08 8.54
N LYS A 33 1.41 1.66 9.73
CA LYS A 33 1.01 0.28 9.98
C LYS A 33 -0.45 0.15 9.55
N VAL A 34 -0.71 -0.74 8.60
CA VAL A 34 -2.01 -0.84 7.94
C VAL A 34 -2.38 -2.29 7.67
N LYS A 35 -3.67 -2.55 7.48
CA LYS A 35 -4.21 -3.83 7.00
C LYS A 35 -4.73 -3.69 5.58
N ILE A 36 -4.34 -4.57 4.67
CA ILE A 36 -4.86 -4.56 3.29
C ILE A 36 -6.31 -5.04 3.30
N LYS A 37 -7.22 -4.22 2.77
CA LYS A 37 -8.67 -4.46 2.77
C LYS A 37 -9.15 -5.05 1.44
N GLU A 38 -9.04 -4.26 0.37
CA GLU A 38 -9.68 -4.55 -0.91
C GLU A 38 -8.78 -4.17 -2.08
N LEU A 39 -8.83 -4.95 -3.17
CA LEU A 39 -8.02 -4.75 -4.37
C LEU A 39 -8.90 -4.51 -5.60
N TYR A 40 -8.96 -3.27 -6.06
CA TYR A 40 -9.70 -2.88 -7.26
C TYR A 40 -8.83 -2.99 -8.52
N ASN A 41 -9.33 -2.57 -9.68
CA ASN A 41 -8.57 -2.64 -10.93
C ASN A 41 -7.40 -1.64 -10.98
N ASN A 42 -7.55 -0.47 -10.36
CA ASN A 42 -6.57 0.61 -10.46
C ASN A 42 -5.96 1.03 -9.12
N ILE A 43 -6.63 0.71 -8.01
CA ILE A 43 -6.28 1.11 -6.65
C ILE A 43 -6.46 -0.07 -5.69
N PHE A 44 -5.91 0.08 -4.49
CA PHE A 44 -6.14 -0.80 -3.35
C PHE A 44 -6.48 0.04 -2.12
N LEU A 45 -7.27 -0.55 -1.21
CA LEU A 45 -7.66 0.06 0.05
C LEU A 45 -6.86 -0.56 1.20
N VAL A 46 -6.42 0.29 2.12
CA VAL A 46 -5.81 -0.12 3.38
C VAL A 46 -6.50 0.58 4.53
N GLN A 47 -6.56 -0.09 5.68
CA GLN A 47 -7.04 0.49 6.93
C GLN A 47 -5.85 0.74 7.85
N THR A 48 -5.71 1.94 8.39
CA THR A 48 -4.68 2.27 9.37
C THR A 48 -4.98 1.67 10.74
N ASP A 49 -3.95 1.18 11.43
CA ASP A 49 -4.11 0.63 12.79
C ASP A 49 -4.33 1.73 13.84
N THR A 50 -3.89 2.96 13.57
CA THR A 50 -3.91 4.08 14.53
C THR A 50 -5.31 4.66 14.77
N ASP A 51 -6.06 4.87 13.70
CA ASP A 51 -7.30 5.65 13.67
C ASP A 51 -8.41 4.95 12.87
N ASN A 52 -8.18 3.71 12.43
CA ASN A 52 -9.09 2.95 11.58
C ASN A 52 -9.50 3.69 10.30
N GLN A 53 -8.69 4.64 9.85
CA GLN A 53 -8.93 5.41 8.65
C GLN A 53 -8.66 4.55 7.41
N ILE A 54 -9.57 4.60 6.45
CA ILE A 54 -9.39 3.97 5.15
C ILE A 54 -8.61 4.92 4.25
N LYS A 55 -7.48 4.44 3.72
CA LYS A 55 -6.67 5.14 2.71
C LYS A 55 -6.67 4.32 1.43
N SER A 56 -6.64 5.01 0.29
CA SER A 56 -6.54 4.38 -1.03
C SER A 56 -5.23 4.77 -1.70
N PHE A 57 -4.64 3.82 -2.42
CA PHE A 57 -3.39 4.01 -3.14
C PHE A 57 -3.47 3.33 -4.51
N SER A 58 -2.74 3.84 -5.49
CA SER A 58 -2.69 3.24 -6.82
C SER A 58 -1.59 2.19 -6.90
N TYR A 59 -1.77 1.20 -7.76
CA TYR A 59 -0.67 0.26 -8.07
C TYR A 59 0.55 0.96 -8.69
N ASN A 60 0.33 2.11 -9.34
CA ASN A 60 1.42 2.90 -9.89
C ASN A 60 2.32 3.47 -8.79
N ASP A 61 1.78 3.82 -7.62
CA ASP A 61 2.59 4.35 -6.51
C ASP A 61 3.64 3.34 -6.02
N ILE A 62 3.34 2.04 -6.08
CA ILE A 62 4.29 0.97 -5.78
C ILE A 62 5.33 0.85 -6.90
N ILE A 63 4.87 0.90 -8.16
CA ILE A 63 5.74 0.79 -9.35
C ILE A 63 6.74 1.96 -9.42
N THR A 64 6.28 3.19 -9.15
CA THR A 64 7.11 4.42 -9.11
C THR A 64 7.89 4.56 -7.81
N LYS A 65 7.73 3.62 -6.86
CA LYS A 65 8.37 3.62 -5.54
C LYS A 65 8.01 4.83 -4.67
N THR A 66 6.91 5.51 -4.96
CA THR A 66 6.27 6.47 -4.05
C THR A 66 5.82 5.74 -2.79
N ILE A 67 5.36 4.50 -2.94
CA ILE A 67 5.01 3.59 -1.85
C ILE A 67 5.96 2.40 -1.85
N ARG A 68 6.43 2.02 -0.67
CA ARG A 68 7.10 0.73 -0.44
C ARG A 68 6.35 -0.01 0.64
N ILE A 69 6.06 -1.28 0.40
CA ILE A 69 5.37 -2.13 1.36
C ILE A 69 6.40 -3.10 1.94
N LYS A 70 6.38 -3.21 3.26
CA LYS A 70 7.08 -4.26 4.01
C LYS A 70 6.02 -5.19 4.55
N PHE A 71 6.04 -6.42 4.05
CA PHE A 71 5.27 -7.55 4.55
C PHE A 71 5.97 -8.13 5.77
#